data_AF-A0A9P5WAS2-F1
#
_entry.id   AF-A0A9P5WAS2-F1
#
_cell.length_a   1.000
_cell.length_b   1.000
_cell.length_c   1.000
_cell.angle_alpha   90.00
_cell.angle_beta   90.00
_cell.angle_gamma   90.00
#
_symmetry.space_group_name_H-M   'P 1'
#
loop_
_entity.id
_entity.type
_entity.pdbx_description
1 polymer ?
#
loop_
_entity_poly.entity_id
_entity_poly.type
_entity_poly.pdbx_seq_one_letter_code
_entity_poly.pdbx_strand_id
1 'polypeptide(L)' 'KRVVTLRKSLLVHTKRSALENVQLKFIDTSSKFGHGRFQTREEREQFQGTLKKDL' A
#
# COMPACT_ATOMS: atom_id res chain seq x y z
N LYS A 1 12.90 -1.04 12.92
CA LYS A 1 12.78 0.30 12.28
C LYS A 1 14.19 0.84 12.09
N ARG A 2 14.65 1.12 10.87
CA ARG A 2 16.01 1.62 10.58
C ARG A 2 15.93 3.07 10.10
N VAL A 3 16.91 3.90 10.45
CA VAL A 3 17.00 5.28 9.98
C VAL A 3 17.48 5.29 8.54
N VAL A 4 16.88 6.13 7.69
CA VAL A 4 17.26 6.33 6.29
C VAL A 4 17.34 7.84 6.03
N THR A 5 18.46 8.31 5.48
CA THR A 5 18.64 9.71 5.06
C THR A 5 18.37 9.84 3.56
N LEU A 6 17.41 10.67 3.17
CA LEU A 6 17.05 10.91 1.77
C LEU A 6 17.71 12.20 1.27
N ARG A 7 18.28 12.18 0.05
CA ARG A 7 18.82 13.37 -0.63
C ARG A 7 18.41 13.41 -2.10
N LYS A 8 18.42 14.60 -2.71
CA LYS A 8 18.23 14.74 -4.16
C LYS A 8 19.39 14.09 -4.93
N SER A 9 19.11 13.65 -6.16
CA SER A 9 20.14 13.17 -7.08
C SER A 9 21.18 14.27 -7.36
N LEU A 10 22.44 13.88 -7.53
CA LEU A 10 23.51 14.82 -7.91
C LEU A 10 23.58 15.06 -9.41
N LEU A 11 22.94 14.20 -10.22
CA LEU A 11 22.90 14.31 -11.67
C LEU A 11 21.52 14.80 -12.10
N VAL A 12 21.49 15.62 -13.14
CA VAL A 12 20.23 16.05 -13.76
C VAL A 12 19.68 14.89 -14.59
N HIS A 13 18.47 14.45 -14.26
CA HIS A 13 17.78 13.39 -15.00
C HIS A 13 16.99 13.97 -16.17
N THR A 14 17.24 13.47 -17.38
CA THR A 14 16.56 13.90 -18.62
C THR A 14 15.68 12.82 -19.24
N LYS A 15 15.74 11.59 -18.73
CA LYS A 15 14.94 10.47 -19.23
C LYS A 15 13.47 10.66 -18.91
N ARG A 16 12.58 10.25 -19.82
CA ARG A 16 11.11 10.36 -19.68
C ARG A 16 10.59 9.73 -18.37
N SER A 17 11.10 8.56 -17.98
CA SER A 17 10.70 7.89 -16.73
C SER A 17 11.00 8.69 -15.46
N ALA A 18 11.93 9.64 -15.51
CA ALA A 18 12.24 10.51 -14.37
C ALA A 18 11.44 11.83 -14.38
N LEU A 19 10.88 12.20 -15.54
CA LEU A 19 10.16 13.46 -15.74
C LEU A 19 8.64 13.27 -15.82
N GLU A 20 8.16 12.02 -15.83
CA GLU A 20 6.74 11.73 -15.90
C GLU A 20 6.01 12.07 -14.59
N ASN A 21 4.83 12.69 -14.71
CA ASN A 21 3.95 12.92 -13.58
C ASN A 21 3.21 11.62 -13.26
N VAL A 22 3.49 11.05 -12.09
CA VAL A 22 2.89 9.79 -11.65
C VAL A 22 1.59 10.06 -10.89
N GLN A 23 0.47 9.56 -11.41
CA GLN A 23 -0.80 9.52 -10.69
C GLN A 23 -1.09 8.07 -10.26
N LEU A 24 -1.19 7.86 -8.95
CA LEU A 24 -1.50 6.55 -8.39
C LEU A 24 -2.99 6.24 -8.55
N LYS A 25 -3.32 5.00 -8.93
CA LYS A 25 -4.71 4.53 -9.05
C LYS A 25 -5.20 3.76 -7.83
N PHE A 26 -4.32 2.98 -7.20
CA PHE A 26 -4.67 2.09 -6.10
C PHE A 26 -3.44 1.82 -5.24
N ILE A 27 -3.67 1.70 -3.92
CA ILE A 27 -2.67 1.27 -2.94
C ILE A 27 -3.22 -0.01 -2.29
N ASP A 28 -2.48 -1.10 -2.41
CA ASP A 28 -2.81 -2.34 -1.72
C ASP A 28 -2.51 -2.19 -0.22
N THR A 29 -3.56 -2.22 0.57
CA THR A 29 -3.56 -2.07 2.04
C THR A 29 -3.82 -3.40 2.76
N SER A 30 -3.89 -4.49 2.00
CA SER A 30 -4.05 -5.83 2.57
C SER A 30 -2.89 -6.24 3.49
N SER A 31 -3.20 -7.13 4.44
CA SER A 31 -2.20 -7.68 5.37
C SER A 31 -1.01 -8.30 4.62
N LYS A 32 0.19 -7.97 5.06
CA LYS A 32 1.45 -8.60 4.63
C LYS A 32 1.85 -9.79 5.48
N PHE A 33 1.11 -10.04 6.57
CA PHE A 33 1.25 -11.27 7.34
C PHE A 33 0.32 -12.34 6.76
N GLY A 34 0.92 -13.40 6.21
CA GLY A 34 0.19 -14.47 5.50
C GLY A 34 -0.36 -14.01 4.15
N HIS A 35 -1.55 -14.48 3.80
CA HIS A 35 -2.21 -14.16 2.53
C HIS A 35 -3.24 -13.03 2.73
N GLY A 36 -2.89 -11.82 2.31
CA GLY A 36 -3.80 -10.66 2.32
C GLY A 36 -4.98 -10.85 1.37
N ARG A 37 -6.20 -10.68 1.88
CA ARG A 37 -7.46 -10.88 1.11
C ARG A 37 -8.39 -9.68 1.07
N PHE A 38 -8.33 -8.82 2.08
CA PHE A 38 -9.22 -7.67 2.25
C PHE A 38 -8.39 -6.40 2.33
N GLN A 39 -8.86 -5.33 1.72
CA GLN A 39 -8.23 -4.01 1.78
C GLN A 39 -8.64 -3.29 3.04
N THR A 40 -9.92 -3.40 3.40
CA THR A 40 -10.49 -2.75 4.57
C THR A 40 -11.00 -3.77 5.59
N ARG A 41 -11.21 -3.31 6.83
CA ARG A 41 -11.75 -4.15 7.89
C ARG A 41 -13.23 -4.43 7.64
N GLU A 42 -13.94 -3.46 7.09
CA GLU A 42 -15.35 -3.49 6.74
C GLU A 42 -15.61 -4.54 5.64
N GLU A 43 -14.78 -4.60 4.59
CA GLU A 43 -14.83 -5.65 3.57
C GLU A 43 -14.72 -7.05 4.19
N ARG A 44 -13.82 -7.21 5.15
CA ARG A 44 -13.60 -8.48 5.84
C ARG A 44 -14.83 -8.86 6.68
N GLU A 45 -15.40 -7.92 7.42
CA GLU A 45 -16.57 -8.16 8.28
C GLU A 45 -17.82 -8.46 7.44
N GLN A 46 -18.04 -7.72 6.36
CA GLN A 46 -19.13 -7.99 5.42
C GLN A 46 -18.99 -9.37 4.76
N PHE A 47 -17.78 -9.78 4.39
CA PHE A 47 -17.53 -11.09 3.78
C PHE A 47 -17.67 -12.26 4.76
N GLN A 48 -17.14 -12.10 5.99
CA GLN A 48 -17.15 -13.18 6.99
C GLN A 48 -18.49 -13.31 7.72
N GLY A 49 -19.31 -12.25 7.69
CA GLY A 49 -20.56 -12.18 8.43
C GLY A 49 -20.32 -12.15 9.94
N THR A 50 -21.39 -12.42 10.70
CA THR A 50 -21.32 -12.50 12.17
C THR A 50 -20.60 -13.77 12.60
N LEU A 51 -19.47 -13.62 13.28
CA LEU A 51 -18.72 -14.75 13.81
C LEU A 51 -19.16 -15.06 15.24
N LYS A 52 -18.84 -16.25 15.73
CA LYS A 52 -19.18 -16.67 17.10
C LYS A 52 -18.66 -15.72 18.19
N LYS A 53 -17.55 -15.04 17.94
CA LYS A 53 -16.93 -14.08 18.88
C LYS A 53 -17.67 -12.72 18.94
N ASP A 54 -18.57 -12.48 17.99
CA ASP A 54 -19.34 -11.23 17.89
C ASP A 54 -20.74 -11.39 18.53
N LEU A 55 -21.08 -12.62 18.99
CA LEU A 55 -22.20 -12.97 19.86
C LEU A 55 -21.78 -12.82 21.33
#